data_AF-A0A0B8P7Z7-F1
#
_entry.id   AF-A0A0B8P7Z7-F1
#
_cell.length_a   1.000
_cell.length_b   1.000
_cell.length_c   1.000
_cell.angle_alpha   90.00
_cell.angle_beta   90.00
_cell.angle_gamma   90.00
#
_symmetry.space_group_name_H-M   'P 1'
#
loop_
_entity.id
_entity.type
_entity.pdbx_description
1 polymer ?
#
loop_
_entity_poly.entity_id
_entity_poly.type
_entity_poly.pdbx_seq_one_letter_code
_entity_poly.pdbx_strand_id
1 'polypeptide(L)'
;MEELYAQGRQNASDIDTLFGEVDRLDERIDGVMASAQAVTAARPYLSTNQTNSVGVGVGYAGDVAAVAVGYAHRINPNWTANANVSATTGSDVDVSAGAGISYAW
;
A
#
# COMPACT_ATOMS: atom_id res chain seq x y z
N MET A 1 -49.08 2.94 -1.50
CA MET A 1 -48.62 2.49 -2.82
C MET A 1 -47.54 3.43 -3.35
N GLU A 2 -47.79 4.74 -3.46
CA GLU A 2 -46.81 5.72 -3.95
C GLU A 2 -45.52 5.82 -3.11
N GLU A 3 -45.63 5.80 -1.77
CA GLU A 3 -44.47 5.76 -0.86
C GLU A 3 -43.63 4.49 -1.03
N LEU A 4 -44.27 3.35 -1.31
CA LEU A 4 -43.61 2.06 -1.53
C LEU A 4 -42.80 2.06 -2.85
N TYR A 5 -43.33 2.71 -3.89
CA TYR A 5 -42.61 2.92 -5.15
C TYR A 5 -41.46 3.94 -5.00
N ALA A 6 -41.65 4.99 -4.20
CA ALA A 6 -40.59 5.95 -3.89
C ALA A 6 -39.44 5.28 -3.12
N GLN A 7 -39.76 4.50 -2.09
CA GLN A 7 -38.79 3.72 -1.32
C GLN A 7 -38.09 2.66 -2.17
N GLY A 8 -38.80 1.97 -3.06
CA GLY A 8 -38.20 1.01 -3.99
C GLY A 8 -37.17 1.63 -4.94
N ARG A 9 -37.44 2.84 -5.45
CA ARG A 9 -36.47 3.59 -6.30
C ARG A 9 -35.26 4.06 -5.51
N GLN A 10 -35.47 4.52 -4.28
CA GLN A 10 -34.37 4.92 -3.40
C GLN A 10 -33.46 3.74 -3.07
N ASN A 11 -34.05 2.61 -2.66
CA ASN A 11 -33.29 1.38 -2.40
C ASN A 11 -32.47 0.93 -3.62
N ALA A 12 -33.01 1.03 -4.84
CA ALA A 12 -32.27 0.69 -6.06
C ALA A 12 -31.06 1.61 -6.29
N SER A 13 -31.22 2.92 -6.06
CA SER A 13 -30.13 3.90 -6.17
C SER A 13 -29.05 3.69 -5.10
N ASP A 14 -29.46 3.37 -3.88
CA ASP A 14 -28.53 3.10 -2.77
C ASP A 14 -27.73 1.83 -3.04
N ILE A 15 -28.38 0.79 -3.58
CA ILE A 15 -27.73 -0.46 -3.98
C ILE A 15 -26.69 -0.22 -5.09
N ASP A 16 -27.01 0.57 -6.10
CA ASP A 16 -26.07 0.93 -7.18
C ASP A 16 -24.84 1.67 -6.64
N THR A 17 -25.07 2.61 -5.72
CA THR A 17 -24.00 3.34 -5.02
C THR A 17 -23.12 2.38 -4.20
N LEU A 18 -23.73 1.41 -3.52
CA LEU A 18 -22.99 0.41 -2.73
C LEU A 18 -22.13 -0.48 -3.62
N PHE A 19 -22.63 -0.93 -4.77
CA PHE A 19 -21.81 -1.71 -5.71
C PHE A 19 -20.60 -0.92 -6.20
N GLY A 20 -20.79 0.36 -6.55
CA GLY A 20 -19.67 1.23 -6.92
C GLY A 20 -18.64 1.42 -5.79
N GLU A 21 -19.08 1.50 -4.54
CA GLU A 21 -18.16 1.59 -3.39
C GLU A 21 -17.44 0.26 -3.11
N VAL A 22 -18.09 -0.89 -3.35
CA VAL A 22 -17.46 -2.20 -3.25
C VAL A 22 -16.35 -2.36 -4.28
N ASP A 23 -16.60 -1.97 -5.54
CA ASP A 23 -15.59 -2.03 -6.60
C ASP A 23 -14.38 -1.14 -6.27
N ARG A 24 -14.63 0.08 -5.76
CA ARG A 24 -13.57 0.98 -5.28
C ARG A 24 -12.79 0.37 -4.12
N LEU A 25 -13.47 -0.31 -3.20
CA LEU A 25 -12.82 -0.96 -2.06
C LEU A 25 -11.94 -2.13 -2.49
N ASP A 26 -12.37 -2.89 -3.51
CA ASP A 26 -11.59 -3.98 -4.10
C ASP A 26 -10.29 -3.45 -4.73
N GLU A 27 -10.37 -2.40 -5.56
CA GLU A 27 -9.18 -1.74 -6.16
C GLU A 27 -8.22 -1.21 -5.09
N ARG A 28 -8.75 -0.67 -3.98
CA ARG A 28 -7.92 -0.22 -2.85
C ARG A 28 -7.28 -1.37 -2.07
N ILE A 29 -7.95 -2.50 -1.93
CA ILE A 29 -7.37 -3.70 -1.30
C ILE A 29 -6.21 -4.22 -2.16
N ASP A 30 -6.41 -4.29 -3.47
CA ASP A 30 -5.34 -4.65 -4.41
C ASP A 30 -4.18 -3.65 -4.34
N GLY A 31 -4.46 -2.35 -4.25
CA GLY A 31 -3.46 -1.30 -4.04
C GLY A 31 -2.63 -1.48 -2.77
N VAL A 32 -3.27 -1.87 -1.65
CA VAL A 32 -2.57 -2.21 -0.40
C VAL A 32 -1.68 -3.43 -0.57
N MET A 33 -2.18 -4.50 -1.21
CA MET A 33 -1.42 -5.72 -1.45
C MET A 33 -0.22 -5.49 -2.38
N ALA A 34 -0.42 -4.75 -3.48
CA ALA A 34 0.64 -4.36 -4.40
C ALA A 34 1.69 -3.51 -3.70
N SER A 35 1.27 -2.50 -2.92
CA SER A 35 2.18 -1.66 -2.11
C SER A 35 2.98 -2.49 -1.10
N ALA A 36 2.35 -3.46 -0.43
CA ALA A 36 3.04 -4.33 0.52
C ALA A 36 4.15 -5.16 -0.16
N GLN A 37 3.89 -5.70 -1.36
CA GLN A 37 4.90 -6.39 -2.16
C GLN A 37 6.02 -5.43 -2.60
N ALA A 38 5.67 -4.25 -3.10
CA ALA A 38 6.63 -3.24 -3.54
C ALA A 38 7.55 -2.80 -2.39
N VAL A 39 7.00 -2.47 -1.23
CA VAL A 39 7.76 -2.09 -0.02
C VAL A 39 8.66 -3.22 0.45
N THR A 40 8.17 -4.47 0.41
CA THR A 40 8.97 -5.64 0.79
C THR A 40 10.15 -5.83 -0.15
N ALA A 41 9.93 -5.72 -1.46
CA ALA A 41 10.99 -5.79 -2.47
C ALA A 41 11.98 -4.61 -2.40
N ALA A 42 11.48 -3.41 -2.06
CA ALA A 42 12.28 -2.20 -1.90
C ALA A 42 13.05 -2.15 -0.57
N ARG A 43 12.78 -3.07 0.36
CA ARG A 43 13.36 -3.03 1.71
C ARG A 43 14.88 -3.21 1.64
N PRO A 44 15.68 -2.19 1.98
CA PRO A 44 17.12 -2.28 1.83
C PRO A 44 17.70 -3.17 2.92
N TYR A 45 18.63 -4.03 2.54
CA TYR A 45 19.42 -4.83 3.47
C TYR A 45 20.80 -4.17 3.69
N LEU A 46 21.30 -4.25 4.93
CA LEU A 46 22.62 -3.75 5.32
C LEU A 46 23.51 -4.93 5.74
N SER A 47 24.41 -5.33 4.85
CA SER A 47 25.48 -6.28 5.15
C SER A 47 26.51 -5.72 6.13
N THR A 48 27.39 -6.57 6.66
CA THR A 48 28.47 -6.17 7.56
C THR A 48 29.32 -5.07 6.91
N ASN A 49 29.57 -3.98 7.64
CA ASN A 49 30.31 -2.77 7.22
C ASN A 49 29.60 -1.78 6.28
N GLN A 50 28.33 -1.97 5.95
CA GLN A 50 27.54 -0.94 5.26
C GLN A 50 26.93 0.06 6.26
N THR A 51 27.00 1.36 5.97
CA THR A 51 26.35 2.40 6.82
C THR A 51 24.97 2.75 6.29
N ASN A 52 24.79 2.80 4.98
CA ASN A 52 23.56 3.22 4.33
C ASN A 52 23.22 2.24 3.20
N SER A 53 21.92 2.06 2.95
CA SER A 53 21.41 1.25 1.85
C SER A 53 20.13 1.85 1.32
N VAL A 54 19.93 1.80 0.01
CA VAL A 54 18.72 2.22 -0.69
C VAL A 54 18.23 1.05 -1.52
N GLY A 55 16.92 0.91 -1.61
CA GLY A 55 16.25 -0.14 -2.38
C GLY A 55 15.08 0.44 -3.15
N VAL A 56 14.78 -0.16 -4.29
CA VAL A 56 13.62 0.15 -5.11
C VAL A 56 12.89 -1.15 -5.39
N GLY A 57 11.57 -1.09 -5.43
CA GLY A 57 10.73 -2.28 -5.57
C GLY A 57 9.47 -1.98 -6.35
N VAL A 58 8.95 -3.01 -6.99
CA VAL A 58 7.66 -2.99 -7.68
C VAL A 58 6.81 -4.13 -7.13
N GLY A 59 5.50 -3.94 -7.10
CA GLY A 59 4.54 -4.92 -6.63
C GLY A 59 3.29 -4.90 -7.49
N TYR A 60 2.61 -6.04 -7.57
CA TYR A 60 1.42 -6.24 -8.39
C TYR A 60 0.41 -7.06 -7.60
N ALA A 61 -0.87 -6.69 -7.67
CA ALA A 61 -1.99 -7.45 -7.13
C ALA A 61 -3.25 -7.09 -7.93
N GLY A 62 -3.98 -8.10 -8.42
CA GLY A 62 -5.06 -7.89 -9.37
C GLY A 62 -4.61 -7.07 -10.58
N ASP A 63 -5.32 -5.98 -10.86
CA ASP A 63 -5.02 -5.02 -11.93
C ASP A 63 -4.21 -3.80 -11.45
N VAL A 64 -3.85 -3.73 -10.15
CA VAL A 64 -3.09 -2.63 -9.56
C VAL A 64 -1.61 -2.98 -9.46
N ALA A 65 -0.76 -2.03 -9.86
CA ALA A 65 0.67 -2.08 -9.61
C ALA A 65 1.09 -1.01 -8.60
N ALA A 66 2.25 -1.18 -7.98
CA ALA A 66 2.81 -0.21 -7.06
C ALA A 66 4.33 -0.14 -7.19
N VAL A 67 4.88 1.03 -6.90
CA VAL A 67 6.33 1.28 -6.82
C VAL A 67 6.69 1.72 -5.42
N ALA A 68 7.87 1.35 -4.94
CA ALA A 68 8.35 1.74 -3.63
C ALA A 68 9.85 2.06 -3.64
N VAL A 69 10.25 2.93 -2.72
CA VAL A 69 11.64 3.25 -2.41
C VAL A 69 11.86 3.09 -0.92
N GLY A 70 12.94 2.40 -0.57
CA GLY A 70 13.38 2.17 0.80
C GLY A 70 14.74 2.77 1.08
N TYR A 71 14.96 3.19 2.33
CA TYR A 71 16.24 3.63 2.86
C TYR A 71 16.53 2.94 4.20
N ALA A 72 17.78 2.56 4.44
CA ALA A 72 18.24 2.02 5.71
C ALA A 72 19.55 2.69 6.15
N HIS A 73 19.69 2.90 7.45
CA HIS A 73 20.87 3.50 8.09
C HIS A 73 21.30 2.70 9.32
N ARG A 74 22.59 2.39 9.40
CA ARG A 74 23.21 1.75 10.56
C ARG A 74 23.60 2.82 11.59
N ILE A 75 22.93 2.78 12.74
CA ILE A 75 23.19 3.70 13.85
C ILE A 75 24.48 3.27 14.58
N ASN A 76 24.62 1.96 14.82
CA ASN A 76 25.80 1.33 15.41
C ASN A 76 25.86 -0.16 14.97
N PRO A 77 26.87 -0.97 15.35
CA PRO A 77 26.99 -2.34 14.88
C PRO A 77 25.76 -3.23 15.10
N ASN A 78 24.97 -2.93 16.14
CA ASN A 78 23.81 -3.74 16.51
C ASN A 78 22.48 -3.11 16.11
N TRP A 79 22.41 -1.79 15.90
CA TRP A 79 21.17 -1.06 15.64
C TRP A 79 21.09 -0.50 14.23
N THR A 80 19.98 -0.79 13.55
CA THR A 80 19.69 -0.32 12.19
C THR A 80 18.29 0.27 12.12
N ALA A 81 18.16 1.47 11.57
CA ALA A 81 16.89 2.10 11.23
C ALA A 81 16.59 1.95 9.73
N ASN A 82 15.31 1.90 9.36
CA ASN A 82 14.86 1.92 7.97
C ASN A 82 13.58 2.73 7.82
N ALA A 83 13.36 3.26 6.63
CA ALA A 83 12.14 3.91 6.20
C ALA A 83 11.83 3.53 4.75
N ASN A 84 10.57 3.59 4.37
CA ASN A 84 10.12 3.33 3.01
C ASN A 84 8.89 4.18 2.67
N VAL A 85 8.71 4.40 1.38
CA VAL A 85 7.53 5.04 0.79
C VAL A 85 7.08 4.22 -0.41
N SER A 86 5.78 4.15 -0.66
CA SER A 86 5.20 3.52 -1.85
C SER A 86 4.10 4.37 -2.46
N ALA A 87 3.85 4.14 -3.75
CA ALA A 87 2.72 4.70 -4.47
C ALA A 87 2.12 3.62 -5.37
N THR A 88 0.80 3.47 -5.37
CA THR A 88 0.09 2.66 -6.37
C THR A 88 0.06 3.36 -7.72
N THR A 89 -0.15 2.57 -8.77
CA THR A 89 -0.38 3.00 -10.14
C THR A 89 -1.72 2.42 -10.56
N GLY A 90 -2.70 3.27 -10.84
CA GLY A 90 -4.09 2.89 -11.09
C GLY A 90 -5.00 4.12 -11.17
N SER A 91 -6.31 3.93 -11.05
CA SER A 91 -7.31 5.00 -11.09
C SER A 91 -7.16 5.97 -9.91
N ASP A 92 -6.81 5.42 -8.74
CA ASP A 92 -6.48 6.15 -7.53
C ASP A 92 -5.00 5.94 -7.16
N VAL A 93 -4.27 7.03 -6.96
CA VAL A 93 -2.87 6.99 -6.50
C VAL A 93 -2.86 7.10 -4.98
N ASP A 94 -2.70 5.96 -4.32
CA ASP A 94 -2.54 5.86 -2.88
C ASP A 94 -1.05 5.87 -2.53
N VAL A 95 -0.65 6.79 -1.65
CA VAL A 95 0.71 6.89 -1.14
C VAL A 95 0.76 6.35 0.29
N SER A 96 1.74 5.49 0.57
CA SER A 96 1.98 4.97 1.90
C SER A 96 3.44 5.16 2.33
N ALA A 97 3.69 5.18 3.64
CA ALA A 97 5.03 5.31 4.20
C ALA A 97 5.15 4.52 5.49
N GLY A 98 6.35 4.03 5.78
CA GLY A 98 6.65 3.29 6.99
C GLY A 98 8.08 3.53 7.46
N ALA A 99 8.32 3.40 8.76
CA ALA A 99 9.65 3.44 9.35
C ALA A 99 9.77 2.41 10.48
N GLY A 100 11.00 1.98 10.76
CA GLY A 100 11.26 1.00 11.80
C GLY A 100 12.71 0.95 12.23
N ILE A 101 12.94 0.29 13.36
CA ILE A 101 14.26 0.04 13.91
C ILE A 101 14.43 -1.47 14.16
N SER A 102 15.67 -1.95 14.10
CA SER A 102 16.01 -3.35 14.30
C SER A 102 17.29 -3.45 15.11
N TYR A 103 17.34 -4.48 15.97
CA TYR A 103 18.50 -4.84 16.78
C TYR A 103 18.97 -6.24 16.39
N ALA A 104 20.27 -6.43 16.24
CA ALA A 104 20.90 -7.71 15.98
C ALA A 104 22.15 -7.88 16.88
N TRP A 105 22.34 -9.09 17.42
CA TRP A 105 23.46 -9.47 18.30
C TRP A 105 24.28 -10.60 17.70
#